data_AF-A0A1K2H863-F1
#
_entry.id   AF-A0A1K2H863-F1
#
_cell.length_a   1.000
_cell.length_b   1.000
_cell.length_c   1.000
_cell.angle_alpha   90.00
_cell.angle_beta   90.00
_cell.angle_gamma   90.00
#
_symmetry.space_group_name_H-M   'P 1'
#
loop_
_entity.id
_entity.type
_entity.pdbx_description
1 polymer ?
#
loop_
_entity_poly.entity_id
_entity_poly.type
_entity_poly.pdbx_seq_one_letter_code
_entity_poly.pdbx_strand_id
1 'polypeptide(L)'
;MPETIFSKQDIRRYLIHHFGLDELDAYGDGKSGILSYIRKVTSLQQDPLNIVGTNIDIILASRFSDYSPDILADLLYQDEVLIEGFDKEACLFSRDEWGKFAFAREQQAAGNLKTLSYRDQETALFYLDEVTEILQQSSVPISSQDLNFGKLTDSSWGSSNLGNVVLYHLWCQGKAIIAERKERRKLYMHFEKAKGLENLPTFKLEIDFIDWFIYRRLSGLGVYWLRSGAGWLSRHTKERKAVISRFVAQGKVVKITVTDMKEALYLTIDNYQRLLAVKDMPINTERVRFIAPLDNIIWDRKFVKEIFDFEYIWEVYKPEKLRQYGYYVLPILLGDKLIARFEPDRDKTRQDTLQIKKIWFESEDYQTPEIAAMIAAEVQRYNCLLPRK
;
A
#
# COMPACT_ATOMS: atom_id res chain seq x y z
N MET A 1 -23.60 28.53 -0.79
CA MET A 1 -22.87 27.66 -1.75
C MET A 1 -21.93 26.78 -0.92
N PRO A 2 -21.70 25.51 -1.28
CA PRO A 2 -20.75 24.67 -0.54
C PRO A 2 -19.38 25.34 -0.51
N GLU A 3 -18.64 25.20 0.59
CA GLU A 3 -17.26 25.68 0.70
C GLU A 3 -16.38 24.87 -0.25
N THR A 4 -15.75 25.53 -1.22
CA THR A 4 -14.93 24.86 -2.25
C THR A 4 -13.49 25.34 -2.27
N ILE A 5 -13.10 26.25 -1.37
CA ILE A 5 -11.74 26.81 -1.29
C ILE A 5 -11.18 26.46 0.08
N PHE A 6 -10.03 25.77 0.10
CA PHE A 6 -9.37 25.31 1.32
C PHE A 6 -7.89 25.70 1.30
N SER A 7 -7.26 25.83 2.46
CA SER A 7 -5.80 25.98 2.56
C SER A 7 -5.08 24.64 2.43
N LYS A 8 -3.77 24.64 2.16
CA LYS A 8 -2.95 23.41 2.24
C LYS A 8 -3.02 22.78 3.63
N GLN A 9 -3.12 23.60 4.69
CA GLN A 9 -3.24 23.12 6.06
C GLN A 9 -4.54 22.34 6.29
N ASP A 10 -5.67 22.82 5.77
CA ASP A 10 -6.95 22.10 5.86
C ASP A 10 -6.84 20.71 5.20
N ILE A 11 -6.19 20.65 4.04
CA ILE A 11 -5.96 19.39 3.33
C ILE A 11 -5.04 18.46 4.13
N ARG A 12 -3.92 18.96 4.66
CA ARG A 12 -3.04 18.15 5.51
C ARG A 12 -3.77 17.61 6.72
N ARG A 13 -4.51 18.46 7.44
CA ARG A 13 -5.31 18.04 8.59
C ARG A 13 -6.27 16.93 8.25
N TYR A 14 -7.05 17.11 7.20
CA TYR A 14 -7.96 16.09 6.70
C TYR A 14 -7.24 14.78 6.34
N LEU A 15 -6.09 14.84 5.66
CA LEU A 15 -5.33 13.64 5.32
C LEU A 15 -4.81 12.91 6.57
N ILE A 16 -4.35 13.62 7.60
CA ILE A 16 -3.92 12.99 8.86
C ILE A 16 -5.08 12.24 9.51
N HIS A 17 -6.26 12.87 9.65
CA HIS A 17 -7.45 12.21 10.17
C HIS A 17 -7.93 11.06 9.28
N HIS A 18 -7.96 11.24 7.96
CA HIS A 18 -8.39 10.20 7.01
C HIS A 18 -7.48 8.97 7.06
N PHE A 19 -6.19 9.15 7.33
CA PHE A 19 -5.25 8.04 7.47
C PHE A 19 -5.03 7.56 8.91
N GLY A 20 -5.72 8.14 9.90
CA GLY A 20 -5.62 7.75 11.31
C GLY A 20 -4.23 7.97 11.91
N LEU A 21 -3.58 9.09 11.57
CA LEU A 21 -2.21 9.41 11.98
C LEU A 21 -2.15 10.42 13.15
N ASP A 22 -3.30 10.98 13.53
CA ASP A 22 -3.52 11.91 14.63
C ASP A 22 -3.69 11.22 15.99
N GLU A 23 -4.27 10.02 15.99
CA GLU A 23 -4.51 9.19 17.18
C GLU A 23 -4.20 7.71 16.87
N LEU A 24 -3.68 6.98 17.86
CA LEU A 24 -3.60 5.52 17.73
C LEU A 24 -5.01 4.91 17.81
N ASP A 25 -5.25 3.86 17.05
CA ASP A 25 -6.51 3.11 17.05
C ASP A 25 -7.73 3.97 16.64
N ALA A 26 -7.51 5.02 15.85
CA ALA A 26 -8.57 5.92 15.33
C ALA A 26 -9.66 5.18 14.53
N TYR A 27 -9.37 3.96 14.08
CA TYR A 27 -10.31 3.08 13.36
C TYR A 27 -10.83 1.91 14.22
N GLY A 28 -10.56 1.93 15.53
CA GLY A 28 -10.77 0.82 16.47
C GLY A 28 -9.46 0.09 16.76
N ASP A 29 -9.52 -0.85 17.71
CA ASP A 29 -8.39 -1.66 18.16
C ASP A 29 -8.37 -3.06 17.51
N GLY A 30 -7.24 -3.74 17.64
CA GLY A 30 -7.06 -5.12 17.22
C GLY A 30 -7.42 -5.42 15.76
N LYS A 31 -7.91 -6.65 15.52
CA LYS A 31 -8.27 -7.16 14.19
C LYS A 31 -9.37 -6.34 13.51
N SER A 32 -10.42 -5.96 14.26
CA SER A 32 -11.55 -5.18 13.75
C SER A 32 -11.14 -3.77 13.35
N GLY A 33 -10.28 -3.13 14.14
CA GLY A 33 -9.73 -1.82 13.83
C GLY A 33 -8.88 -1.81 12.56
N ILE A 34 -7.96 -2.76 12.45
CA ILE A 34 -7.11 -2.94 11.26
C ILE A 34 -7.95 -3.19 10.01
N LEU A 35 -8.95 -4.07 10.10
CA LEU A 35 -9.86 -4.33 8.98
C LEU A 35 -10.66 -3.08 8.58
N SER A 36 -11.12 -2.30 9.56
CA SER A 36 -11.84 -1.04 9.32
C SER A 36 -10.96 -0.01 8.61
N TYR A 37 -9.69 0.11 9.04
CA TYR A 37 -8.70 0.96 8.37
C TYR A 37 -8.42 0.51 6.94
N ILE A 38 -8.15 -0.79 6.71
CA ILE A 38 -7.86 -1.32 5.36
C ILE A 38 -9.05 -1.12 4.42
N ARG A 39 -10.29 -1.31 4.90
CA ARG A 39 -11.49 -1.00 4.12
C ARG A 39 -11.60 0.48 3.79
N LYS A 40 -11.25 1.35 4.74
CA LYS A 40 -11.29 2.81 4.56
C LYS A 40 -10.28 3.29 3.52
N VAL A 41 -9.04 2.81 3.57
CA VAL A 41 -7.97 3.21 2.62
C VAL A 41 -7.93 2.33 1.37
N THR A 42 -8.81 1.32 1.34
CA THR A 42 -9.11 0.38 0.25
C THR A 42 -8.00 -0.61 -0.09
N SER A 43 -6.73 -0.21 -0.07
CA SER A 43 -5.62 -1.14 -0.27
C SER A 43 -4.31 -0.63 0.32
N LEU A 44 -3.44 -1.56 0.70
CA LEU A 44 -2.09 -1.29 1.19
C LEU A 44 -1.06 -1.94 0.27
N GLN A 45 -0.02 -1.21 -0.14
CA GLN A 45 0.99 -1.74 -1.06
C GLN A 45 1.92 -2.75 -0.38
N GLN A 46 2.14 -3.87 -1.04
CA GLN A 46 3.16 -4.84 -0.67
C GLN A 46 4.55 -4.35 -1.10
N ASP A 47 5.54 -4.53 -0.24
CA ASP A 47 6.96 -4.33 -0.54
C ASP A 47 7.75 -5.50 0.04
N PRO A 48 8.55 -6.23 -0.77
CA PRO A 48 9.37 -7.32 -0.26
C PRO A 48 10.53 -6.85 0.63
N LEU A 49 10.86 -5.54 0.63
CA LEU A 49 11.88 -5.02 1.53
C LEU A 49 11.39 -5.07 2.98
N ASN A 50 12.26 -5.58 3.85
CA ASN A 50 12.01 -5.69 5.28
C ASN A 50 13.30 -5.26 5.99
N ILE A 51 13.38 -3.97 6.30
CA ILE A 51 14.52 -3.36 7.01
C ILE A 51 14.19 -3.29 8.50
N VAL A 52 13.01 -2.75 8.83
CA VAL A 52 12.50 -2.61 10.21
C VAL A 52 11.07 -3.11 10.39
N GLY A 53 10.65 -3.98 9.49
CA GLY A 53 9.25 -4.30 9.18
C GLY A 53 9.05 -4.23 7.67
N THR A 54 8.07 -4.96 7.14
CA THR A 54 7.62 -4.75 5.75
C THR A 54 6.91 -3.39 5.64
N ASN A 55 6.67 -2.92 4.42
CA ASN A 55 5.95 -1.66 4.22
C ASN A 55 4.58 -1.66 4.94
N ILE A 56 3.82 -2.76 4.88
CA ILE A 56 2.51 -2.85 5.54
C ILE A 56 2.65 -2.87 7.06
N ASP A 57 3.67 -3.54 7.58
CA ASP A 57 3.96 -3.53 9.02
C ASP A 57 4.22 -2.11 9.53
N ILE A 58 5.00 -1.32 8.78
CA ILE A 58 5.29 0.08 9.14
C ILE A 58 4.03 0.95 9.07
N ILE A 59 3.18 0.73 8.05
CA ILE A 59 1.87 1.41 7.92
C ILE A 59 1.01 1.12 9.15
N LEU A 60 0.81 -0.14 9.50
CA LEU A 60 -0.07 -0.53 10.60
C LEU A 60 0.52 -0.14 11.97
N ALA A 61 1.84 -0.32 12.16
CA ALA A 61 2.51 0.12 13.37
C ALA A 61 2.33 1.62 13.61
N SER A 62 2.37 2.48 12.59
CA SER A 62 2.15 3.93 12.79
C SER A 62 0.72 4.32 13.26
N ARG A 63 -0.24 3.39 13.22
CA ARG A 63 -1.68 3.66 13.45
C ARG A 63 -2.28 2.88 14.60
N PHE A 64 -1.75 1.71 14.92
CA PHE A 64 -2.33 0.82 15.92
C PHE A 64 -1.36 0.64 17.10
N SER A 65 -1.90 0.74 18.33
CA SER A 65 -1.10 0.68 19.55
C SER A 65 -0.51 -0.70 19.80
N ASP A 66 -1.28 -1.75 19.52
CA ASP A 66 -0.96 -3.16 19.81
C ASP A 66 -0.77 -4.01 18.53
N TYR A 67 -0.31 -3.40 17.43
CA TYR A 67 -0.05 -4.14 16.19
C TYR A 67 1.07 -5.18 16.35
N SER A 68 0.87 -6.35 15.74
CA SER A 68 1.96 -7.30 15.46
C SER A 68 1.78 -7.94 14.08
N PRO A 69 2.86 -8.41 13.44
CA PRO A 69 2.77 -9.14 12.16
C PRO A 69 1.87 -10.38 12.22
N ASP A 70 1.71 -10.99 13.40
CA ASP A 70 0.84 -12.16 13.59
C ASP A 70 -0.64 -11.78 13.43
N ILE A 71 -1.05 -10.57 13.83
CA ILE A 71 -2.42 -10.07 13.61
C ILE A 71 -2.73 -9.95 12.12
N LEU A 72 -1.77 -9.42 11.34
CA LEU A 72 -1.93 -9.31 9.89
C LEU A 72 -1.96 -10.69 9.22
N ALA A 73 -1.09 -11.61 9.66
CA ALA A 73 -1.07 -12.98 9.17
C ALA A 73 -2.39 -13.71 9.44
N ASP A 74 -2.97 -13.53 10.63
CA ASP A 74 -4.28 -14.06 10.98
C ASP A 74 -5.38 -13.54 10.05
N LEU A 75 -5.46 -12.22 9.84
CA LEU A 75 -6.48 -11.61 8.96
C LEU A 75 -6.39 -12.11 7.51
N LEU A 76 -5.19 -12.45 7.06
CA LEU A 76 -4.90 -12.97 5.72
C LEU A 76 -5.20 -14.47 5.58
N TYR A 77 -4.71 -15.28 6.53
CA TYR A 77 -4.55 -16.72 6.34
C TYR A 77 -5.37 -17.58 7.30
N GLN A 78 -5.77 -17.05 8.46
CA GLN A 78 -6.62 -17.77 9.43
C GLN A 78 -8.08 -17.33 9.31
N ASP A 79 -8.33 -16.03 9.45
CA ASP A 79 -9.67 -15.44 9.36
C ASP A 79 -10.13 -15.34 7.90
N GLU A 80 -9.17 -15.27 6.96
CA GLU A 80 -9.37 -15.13 5.52
C GLU A 80 -10.36 -13.99 5.19
N VAL A 81 -10.14 -12.82 5.76
CA VAL A 81 -10.96 -11.61 5.49
C VAL A 81 -10.23 -10.59 4.61
N LEU A 82 -8.92 -10.77 4.43
CA LEU A 82 -8.09 -10.02 3.51
C LEU A 82 -7.51 -10.95 2.42
N ILE A 83 -7.06 -10.36 1.32
CA ILE A 83 -6.40 -11.08 0.23
C ILE A 83 -5.33 -10.23 -0.45
N GLU A 84 -4.30 -10.89 -0.94
CA GLU A 84 -3.30 -10.27 -1.81
C GLU A 84 -3.71 -10.33 -3.29
N GLY A 85 -3.60 -9.21 -3.98
CA GLY A 85 -3.89 -9.11 -5.41
C GLY A 85 -3.32 -7.84 -6.04
N PHE A 86 -3.79 -7.51 -7.24
CA PHE A 86 -3.29 -6.39 -8.02
C PHE A 86 -4.32 -5.26 -8.04
N ASP A 87 -3.97 -4.14 -7.39
CA ASP A 87 -4.71 -2.87 -7.44
C ASP A 87 -3.92 -1.89 -8.32
N LYS A 88 -3.05 -1.07 -7.72
CA LYS A 88 -2.10 -0.23 -8.48
C LYS A 88 -0.79 -0.97 -8.79
N GLU A 89 -0.44 -1.88 -7.89
CA GLU A 89 0.69 -2.79 -7.84
C GLU A 89 0.21 -4.01 -7.03
N ALA A 90 1.12 -4.90 -6.62
CA ALA A 90 0.80 -5.90 -5.58
C ALA A 90 0.36 -5.20 -4.28
N CYS A 91 -0.87 -5.47 -3.85
CA CYS A 91 -1.49 -4.86 -2.69
C CYS A 91 -2.27 -5.90 -1.87
N LEU A 92 -2.57 -5.53 -0.63
CA LEU A 92 -3.54 -6.17 0.25
C LEU A 92 -4.86 -5.39 0.20
N PHE A 93 -6.00 -6.09 0.10
CA PHE A 93 -7.34 -5.48 0.19
C PHE A 93 -8.38 -6.46 0.74
N SER A 94 -9.61 -5.99 0.92
CA SER A 94 -10.71 -6.80 1.48
C SER A 94 -11.05 -7.98 0.58
N ARG A 95 -11.15 -9.19 1.16
CA ARG A 95 -11.34 -10.42 0.39
C ARG A 95 -12.64 -10.46 -0.40
N ASP A 96 -13.70 -9.84 0.12
CA ASP A 96 -15.01 -9.74 -0.54
C ASP A 96 -14.99 -8.91 -1.83
N GLU A 97 -13.92 -8.15 -2.09
CA GLU A 97 -13.72 -7.45 -3.35
C GLU A 97 -13.08 -8.33 -4.44
N TRP A 98 -12.63 -9.55 -4.12
CA TRP A 98 -11.92 -10.42 -5.07
C TRP A 98 -12.66 -10.57 -6.41
N GLY A 99 -13.97 -10.81 -6.41
CA GLY A 99 -14.75 -10.91 -7.66
C GLY A 99 -14.71 -9.63 -8.50
N LYS A 100 -14.77 -8.46 -7.85
CA LYS A 100 -14.77 -7.14 -8.49
C LYS A 100 -13.45 -6.82 -9.22
N PHE A 101 -12.35 -7.44 -8.80
CA PHE A 101 -11.02 -7.25 -9.40
C PHE A 101 -10.74 -8.14 -10.64
N ALA A 102 -11.75 -8.82 -11.21
CA ALA A 102 -11.55 -9.70 -12.38
C ALA A 102 -10.83 -9.01 -13.55
N PHE A 103 -11.29 -7.83 -13.99
CA PHE A 103 -10.66 -7.07 -15.08
C PHE A 103 -9.21 -6.64 -14.76
N ALA A 104 -8.92 -6.28 -13.49
CA ALA A 104 -7.55 -5.97 -13.07
C ALA A 104 -6.63 -7.19 -13.17
N ARG A 105 -7.12 -8.39 -12.81
CA ARG A 105 -6.37 -9.64 -12.96
C ARG A 105 -6.13 -10.00 -14.42
N GLU A 106 -7.13 -9.89 -15.27
CA GLU A 106 -6.97 -10.11 -16.72
C GLU A 106 -5.89 -9.18 -17.31
N GLN A 107 -5.93 -7.90 -16.94
CA GLN A 107 -4.92 -6.93 -17.35
C GLN A 107 -3.53 -7.28 -16.82
N GLN A 108 -3.42 -7.71 -15.56
CA GLN A 108 -2.15 -8.10 -14.97
C GLN A 108 -1.59 -9.35 -15.65
N ALA A 109 -2.42 -10.36 -15.92
CA ALA A 109 -2.02 -11.56 -16.65
C ALA A 109 -1.50 -11.22 -18.05
N ALA A 110 -2.22 -10.38 -18.80
CA ALA A 110 -1.80 -9.90 -20.11
C ALA A 110 -0.51 -9.05 -20.06
N GLY A 111 -0.33 -8.27 -18.98
CA GLY A 111 0.91 -7.54 -18.71
C GLY A 111 2.08 -8.48 -18.46
N ASN A 112 1.88 -9.50 -17.63
CA ASN A 112 2.92 -10.46 -17.27
C ASN A 112 3.37 -11.32 -18.45
N LEU A 113 2.49 -11.65 -19.41
CA LEU A 113 2.89 -12.33 -20.65
C LEU A 113 3.99 -11.56 -21.40
N LYS A 114 3.89 -10.22 -21.46
CA LYS A 114 4.93 -9.37 -22.06
C LYS A 114 6.24 -9.42 -21.28
N THR A 115 6.16 -9.48 -19.95
CA THR A 115 7.33 -9.63 -19.07
C THR A 115 8.00 -10.98 -19.25
N LEU A 116 7.23 -12.07 -19.41
CA LEU A 116 7.78 -13.40 -19.68
C LEU A 116 8.51 -13.43 -21.02
N SER A 117 7.90 -12.88 -22.07
CA SER A 117 8.50 -12.77 -23.40
C SER A 117 9.80 -11.94 -23.38
N TYR A 118 9.77 -10.76 -22.75
CA TYR A 118 10.96 -9.92 -22.60
C TYR A 118 12.12 -10.58 -21.84
N ARG A 119 11.84 -11.57 -20.99
CA ARG A 119 12.83 -12.27 -20.16
C ARG A 119 13.18 -13.67 -20.67
N ASP A 120 12.71 -14.04 -21.87
CA ASP A 120 12.85 -15.39 -22.44
C ASP A 120 12.35 -16.51 -21.50
N GLN A 121 11.23 -16.25 -20.81
CA GLN A 121 10.62 -17.15 -19.81
C GLN A 121 9.30 -17.80 -20.29
N GLU A 122 9.03 -17.75 -21.59
CA GLU A 122 7.79 -18.30 -22.19
C GLU A 122 7.63 -19.81 -21.97
N THR A 123 8.74 -20.53 -21.74
CA THR A 123 8.73 -21.96 -21.35
C THR A 123 7.87 -22.23 -20.10
N ALA A 124 7.69 -21.24 -19.21
CA ALA A 124 6.79 -21.37 -18.06
C ALA A 124 5.33 -21.59 -18.46
N LEU A 125 4.91 -21.15 -19.64
CA LEU A 125 3.54 -21.29 -20.11
C LEU A 125 3.16 -22.77 -20.37
N PHE A 126 4.14 -23.63 -20.69
CA PHE A 126 3.90 -25.06 -20.92
C PHE A 126 3.54 -25.84 -19.65
N TYR A 127 3.84 -25.29 -18.48
CA TYR A 127 3.60 -25.93 -17.18
C TYR A 127 2.32 -25.43 -16.48
N LEU A 128 1.55 -24.54 -17.11
CA LEU A 128 0.39 -23.92 -16.45
C LEU A 128 -0.70 -24.94 -16.11
N ASP A 129 -1.00 -25.87 -17.02
CA ASP A 129 -2.04 -26.88 -16.81
C ASP A 129 -1.61 -27.88 -15.73
N GLU A 130 -0.37 -28.39 -15.82
CA GLU A 130 0.22 -29.28 -14.81
C GLU A 130 0.20 -28.65 -13.41
N VAL A 131 0.65 -27.40 -13.25
CA VAL A 131 0.64 -26.74 -11.94
C VAL A 131 -0.78 -26.42 -11.47
N THR A 132 -1.70 -26.11 -12.39
CA THR A 132 -3.11 -25.91 -12.03
C THR A 132 -3.71 -27.19 -11.46
N GLU A 133 -3.48 -28.34 -12.11
CA GLU A 133 -3.92 -29.66 -11.62
C GLU A 133 -3.31 -29.99 -10.25
N ILE A 134 -2.01 -29.75 -10.07
CA ILE A 134 -1.32 -29.91 -8.78
C ILE A 134 -2.00 -29.07 -7.68
N LEU A 135 -2.29 -27.79 -7.96
CA LEU A 135 -2.96 -26.91 -6.99
C LEU A 135 -4.40 -27.33 -6.70
N GLN A 136 -5.12 -27.88 -7.69
CA GLN A 136 -6.50 -28.37 -7.51
C GLN A 136 -6.56 -29.67 -6.70
N GLN A 137 -5.54 -30.52 -6.80
CA GLN A 137 -5.47 -31.80 -6.07
C GLN A 137 -4.87 -31.63 -4.66
N SER A 138 -4.06 -30.60 -4.44
CA SER A 138 -3.44 -30.34 -3.14
C SER A 138 -4.45 -29.90 -2.08
N SER A 139 -4.33 -30.48 -0.88
CA SER A 139 -5.06 -30.04 0.32
C SER A 139 -4.31 -28.97 1.12
N VAL A 140 -3.05 -28.69 0.77
CA VAL A 140 -2.19 -27.71 1.45
C VAL A 140 -1.60 -26.69 0.47
N PRO A 141 -1.26 -25.47 0.92
CA PRO A 141 -0.55 -24.50 0.09
C PRO A 141 0.81 -25.04 -0.40
N ILE A 142 1.14 -24.75 -1.67
CA ILE A 142 2.34 -25.23 -2.37
C ILE A 142 3.28 -24.06 -2.69
N SER A 143 4.56 -24.22 -2.44
CA SER A 143 5.60 -23.28 -2.87
C SER A 143 6.31 -23.76 -4.13
N SER A 144 7.11 -22.86 -4.73
CA SER A 144 7.95 -23.22 -5.88
C SER A 144 9.00 -24.29 -5.58
N GLN A 145 9.34 -24.51 -4.30
CA GLN A 145 10.28 -25.57 -3.88
C GLN A 145 9.64 -26.95 -3.94
N ASP A 146 8.33 -27.04 -3.76
CA ASP A 146 7.59 -28.31 -3.77
C ASP A 146 7.41 -28.83 -5.21
N LEU A 147 7.40 -27.94 -6.21
CA LEU A 147 7.24 -28.28 -7.62
C LEU A 147 8.50 -28.86 -8.27
N ASN A 148 9.71 -28.54 -7.79
CA ASN A 148 10.98 -29.07 -8.30
C ASN A 148 11.24 -28.96 -9.82
N PHE A 149 10.64 -27.99 -10.52
CA PHE A 149 10.79 -27.80 -11.97
C PHE A 149 12.11 -27.17 -12.45
N GLY A 150 13.11 -27.07 -11.58
CA GLY A 150 14.41 -26.48 -11.94
C GLY A 150 14.38 -24.95 -12.14
N LYS A 151 15.28 -24.46 -12.99
CA LYS A 151 15.53 -23.03 -13.21
C LYS A 151 15.56 -22.68 -14.70
N LEU A 152 15.09 -21.48 -15.00
CA LEU A 152 15.25 -20.78 -16.27
C LEU A 152 16.57 -20.00 -16.29
N THR A 153 16.89 -19.41 -17.43
CA THR A 153 18.00 -18.46 -17.57
C THR A 153 17.87 -17.32 -16.56
N ASP A 154 19.00 -16.94 -15.96
CA ASP A 154 19.03 -15.82 -15.04
C ASP A 154 18.77 -14.50 -15.77
N SER A 155 18.05 -13.61 -15.09
CA SER A 155 17.72 -12.28 -15.58
C SER A 155 18.11 -11.24 -14.55
N SER A 156 18.37 -9.99 -14.97
CA SER A 156 18.74 -8.89 -14.09
C SER A 156 17.68 -8.53 -13.03
N TRP A 157 16.42 -8.93 -13.24
CA TRP A 157 15.32 -8.67 -12.30
C TRP A 157 14.26 -9.78 -12.33
N GLY A 158 13.71 -10.15 -11.18
CA GLY A 158 12.72 -11.23 -11.03
C GLY A 158 13.33 -12.62 -10.81
N SER A 159 12.49 -13.63 -10.57
CA SER A 159 12.95 -15.00 -10.28
C SER A 159 13.34 -15.75 -11.55
N SER A 160 14.38 -16.60 -11.46
CA SER A 160 14.72 -17.63 -12.44
C SER A 160 14.24 -19.04 -12.04
N ASN A 161 13.65 -19.22 -10.86
CA ASN A 161 13.06 -20.51 -10.49
C ASN A 161 11.78 -20.74 -11.31
N LEU A 162 11.73 -21.83 -12.09
CA LEU A 162 10.64 -22.10 -13.04
C LEU A 162 9.29 -22.21 -12.32
N GLY A 163 9.21 -22.99 -11.24
CA GLY A 163 7.98 -23.13 -10.45
C GLY A 163 7.46 -21.79 -9.92
N ASN A 164 8.35 -20.88 -9.50
CA ASN A 164 7.95 -19.54 -9.04
C ASN A 164 7.40 -18.68 -10.19
N VAL A 165 7.98 -18.78 -11.39
CA VAL A 165 7.48 -18.07 -12.58
C VAL A 165 6.07 -18.56 -12.95
N VAL A 166 5.84 -19.88 -12.94
CA VAL A 166 4.53 -20.48 -13.21
C VAL A 166 3.50 -20.06 -12.16
N LEU A 167 3.79 -20.24 -10.87
CA LEU A 167 2.90 -19.86 -9.76
C LEU A 167 2.58 -18.37 -9.76
N TYR A 168 3.56 -17.51 -10.04
CA TYR A 168 3.34 -16.07 -10.15
C TYR A 168 2.41 -15.73 -11.32
N HIS A 169 2.54 -16.39 -12.48
CA HIS A 169 1.64 -16.17 -13.59
C HIS A 169 0.21 -16.66 -13.29
N LEU A 170 0.06 -17.81 -12.63
CA LEU A 170 -1.25 -18.30 -12.16
C LEU A 170 -1.90 -17.35 -11.14
N TRP A 171 -1.10 -16.70 -10.29
CA TRP A 171 -1.59 -15.63 -9.39
C TRP A 171 -2.01 -14.38 -10.16
N CYS A 172 -1.26 -13.97 -11.19
CA CYS A 172 -1.68 -12.89 -12.09
C CYS A 172 -3.04 -13.20 -12.74
N GLN A 173 -3.29 -14.45 -13.14
CA GLN A 173 -4.56 -14.90 -13.71
C GLN A 173 -5.70 -15.02 -12.67
N GLY A 174 -5.37 -15.04 -11.38
CA GLY A 174 -6.34 -15.36 -10.33
C GLY A 174 -6.73 -16.84 -10.25
N LYS A 175 -6.01 -17.73 -10.93
CA LYS A 175 -6.16 -19.19 -10.77
C LYS A 175 -5.54 -19.67 -9.46
N ALA A 176 -4.46 -19.01 -9.04
CA ALA A 176 -3.83 -19.22 -7.74
C ALA A 176 -3.99 -17.98 -6.85
N ILE A 177 -4.02 -18.20 -5.54
CA ILE A 177 -3.90 -17.16 -4.51
C ILE A 177 -2.68 -17.43 -3.64
N ILE A 178 -2.17 -16.39 -2.96
CA ILE A 178 -1.18 -16.57 -1.89
C ILE A 178 -1.97 -16.94 -0.63
N ALA A 179 -1.83 -18.18 -0.18
CA ALA A 179 -2.56 -18.72 0.96
C ALA A 179 -1.73 -18.76 2.25
N GLU A 180 -0.41 -18.62 2.14
CA GLU A 180 0.48 -18.48 3.29
C GLU A 180 1.78 -17.78 2.86
N ARG A 181 2.46 -17.14 3.81
CA ARG A 181 3.86 -16.71 3.67
C ARG A 181 4.70 -17.25 4.80
N LYS A 182 5.74 -17.98 4.42
CA LYS A 182 6.82 -18.40 5.33
C LYS A 182 8.02 -17.51 5.04
N GLU A 183 8.20 -16.48 5.86
CA GLU A 183 9.14 -15.39 5.62
C GLU A 183 8.90 -14.74 4.24
N ARG A 184 9.87 -14.85 3.31
CA ARG A 184 9.77 -14.35 1.93
C ARG A 184 9.16 -15.37 0.96
N ARG A 185 8.99 -16.62 1.37
CA ARG A 185 8.45 -17.69 0.53
C ARG A 185 6.93 -17.62 0.51
N LYS A 186 6.37 -17.47 -0.70
CA LYS A 186 4.93 -17.55 -0.95
C LYS A 186 4.52 -19.01 -1.12
N LEU A 187 3.44 -19.39 -0.47
CA LEU A 187 2.76 -20.65 -0.71
C LEU A 187 1.40 -20.34 -1.33
N TYR A 188 1.08 -21.08 -2.38
CA TYR A 188 -0.07 -20.84 -3.25
C TYR A 188 -1.10 -21.94 -3.11
N MET A 189 -2.36 -21.58 -3.32
CA MET A 189 -3.49 -22.50 -3.37
C MET A 189 -4.36 -22.15 -4.59
N HIS A 190 -5.04 -23.15 -5.16
CA HIS A 190 -6.05 -22.88 -6.19
C HIS A 190 -7.19 -22.02 -5.61
N PHE A 191 -7.69 -21.02 -6.34
CA PHE A 191 -8.67 -20.08 -5.80
C PHE A 191 -9.99 -20.73 -5.37
N GLU A 192 -10.43 -21.80 -6.04
CA GLU A 192 -11.64 -22.58 -5.68
C GLU A 192 -11.50 -23.32 -4.35
N LYS A 193 -10.27 -23.66 -3.94
CA LYS A 193 -10.03 -24.27 -2.62
C LYS A 193 -10.06 -23.25 -1.49
N ALA A 194 -9.95 -21.97 -1.83
CA ALA A 194 -9.90 -20.89 -0.85
C ALA A 194 -11.31 -20.49 -0.41
N LYS A 195 -11.51 -20.31 0.89
CA LYS A 195 -12.82 -20.02 1.46
C LYS A 195 -13.43 -18.74 0.89
N GLY A 196 -14.68 -18.82 0.46
CA GLY A 196 -15.50 -17.65 0.15
C GLY A 196 -15.04 -16.83 -1.07
N LEU A 197 -14.19 -17.37 -1.94
CA LEU A 197 -13.84 -16.71 -3.21
C LEU A 197 -14.76 -17.09 -4.36
N GLU A 198 -15.31 -18.31 -4.33
CA GLU A 198 -16.30 -18.76 -5.31
C GLU A 198 -17.56 -17.90 -5.22
N ASN A 199 -18.13 -17.58 -6.39
CA ASN A 199 -19.39 -16.84 -6.53
C ASN A 199 -19.40 -15.39 -6.03
N LEU A 200 -18.23 -14.79 -5.73
CA LEU A 200 -18.17 -13.36 -5.43
C LEU A 200 -18.61 -12.52 -6.65
N PRO A 201 -19.37 -11.42 -6.45
CA PRO A 201 -19.86 -10.60 -7.56
C PRO A 201 -18.73 -10.06 -8.43
N THR A 202 -18.91 -10.20 -9.75
CA THR A 202 -18.03 -9.63 -10.78
C THR A 202 -18.77 -8.56 -11.57
N PHE A 203 -18.02 -7.69 -12.24
CA PHE A 203 -18.58 -6.76 -13.22
C PHE A 203 -18.79 -7.48 -14.55
N LYS A 204 -19.94 -7.25 -15.19
CA LYS A 204 -20.21 -7.77 -16.54
C LYS A 204 -19.54 -6.94 -17.63
N LEU A 205 -19.45 -5.63 -17.42
CA LEU A 205 -18.89 -4.68 -18.37
C LEU A 205 -17.66 -4.00 -17.76
N GLU A 206 -16.61 -3.84 -18.56
CA GLU A 206 -15.37 -3.19 -18.10
C GLU A 206 -15.62 -1.73 -17.70
N ILE A 207 -16.58 -1.05 -18.33
CA ILE A 207 -16.91 0.34 -17.99
C ILE A 207 -17.44 0.48 -16.56
N ASP A 208 -18.25 -0.47 -16.09
CA ASP A 208 -18.76 -0.47 -14.71
C ASP A 208 -17.64 -0.72 -13.70
N PHE A 209 -16.70 -1.60 -14.07
CA PHE A 209 -15.48 -1.82 -13.29
C PHE A 209 -14.61 -0.56 -13.22
N ILE A 210 -14.37 0.13 -14.35
CA ILE A 210 -13.58 1.37 -14.40
C ILE A 210 -14.20 2.43 -13.51
N ASP A 211 -15.53 2.60 -13.58
CA ASP A 211 -16.29 3.51 -12.74
C ASP A 211 -16.09 3.23 -11.25
N TRP A 212 -16.31 1.97 -10.86
CA TRP A 212 -16.11 1.52 -9.48
C TRP A 212 -14.66 1.68 -9.03
N PHE A 213 -13.70 1.26 -9.86
CA PHE A 213 -12.28 1.24 -9.53
C PHE A 213 -11.73 2.66 -9.29
N ILE A 214 -12.13 3.62 -10.13
CA ILE A 214 -11.72 5.02 -9.99
C ILE A 214 -12.40 5.66 -8.78
N TYR A 215 -13.68 5.40 -8.53
CA TYR A 215 -14.37 5.89 -7.34
C TYR A 215 -13.76 5.32 -6.05
N ARG A 216 -13.52 4.01 -6.02
CA ARG A 216 -12.86 3.29 -4.92
C ARG A 216 -11.49 3.89 -4.64
N ARG A 217 -10.65 4.05 -5.67
CA ARG A 217 -9.31 4.64 -5.53
C ARG A 217 -9.36 6.07 -4.96
N LEU A 218 -10.27 6.91 -5.47
CA LEU A 218 -10.44 8.27 -4.94
C LEU A 218 -10.89 8.25 -3.47
N SER A 219 -11.84 7.37 -3.13
CA SER A 219 -12.34 7.20 -1.76
C SER A 219 -11.22 6.82 -0.79
N GLY A 220 -10.38 5.85 -1.17
CA GLY A 220 -9.26 5.38 -0.36
C GLY A 220 -8.13 6.39 -0.19
N LEU A 221 -7.86 7.21 -1.22
CA LEU A 221 -6.89 8.30 -1.16
C LEU A 221 -7.37 9.50 -0.31
N GLY A 222 -8.66 9.57 0.01
CA GLY A 222 -9.23 10.70 0.73
C GLY A 222 -9.54 11.87 -0.20
N VAL A 223 -8.49 12.55 -0.64
CA VAL A 223 -8.52 13.69 -1.57
C VAL A 223 -7.32 13.62 -2.51
N TYR A 224 -7.55 13.88 -3.81
CA TYR A 224 -6.46 13.77 -4.78
C TYR A 224 -6.71 14.58 -6.06
N TRP A 225 -5.63 14.89 -6.80
CA TRP A 225 -5.71 15.56 -8.10
C TRP A 225 -5.92 14.58 -9.27
N LEU A 226 -6.19 15.09 -10.47
CA LEU A 226 -6.32 14.26 -11.69
C LEU A 226 -5.05 14.19 -12.54
N ARG A 227 -3.93 14.78 -12.08
CA ARG A 227 -2.62 14.64 -12.73
C ARG A 227 -2.18 13.18 -12.75
N SER A 228 -1.29 12.84 -13.67
CA SER A 228 -0.62 11.54 -13.63
C SER A 228 0.27 11.46 -12.39
N GLY A 229 0.12 10.40 -11.61
CA GLY A 229 0.81 10.21 -10.34
C GLY A 229 0.61 8.78 -9.84
N ALA A 230 1.37 8.39 -8.82
CA ALA A 230 1.37 7.03 -8.30
C ALA A 230 -0.02 6.59 -7.77
N GLY A 231 -0.81 7.55 -7.26
CA GLY A 231 -2.20 7.31 -6.83
C GLY A 231 -3.13 6.87 -7.95
N TRP A 232 -2.74 7.04 -9.23
CA TRP A 232 -3.49 6.55 -10.40
C TRP A 232 -2.77 5.44 -11.16
N LEU A 233 -1.74 4.78 -10.60
CA LEU A 233 -1.14 3.62 -11.29
C LEU A 233 -2.19 2.53 -11.51
N SER A 234 -2.27 2.08 -12.76
CA SER A 234 -3.16 1.09 -13.40
C SER A 234 -3.50 1.59 -14.81
N ARG A 235 -3.79 0.72 -15.78
CA ARG A 235 -4.27 1.21 -17.09
C ARG A 235 -5.77 1.55 -17.07
N HIS A 236 -6.51 1.06 -16.06
CA HIS A 236 -7.95 1.32 -15.91
C HIS A 236 -8.26 2.74 -15.38
N THR A 237 -7.24 3.51 -14.99
CA THR A 237 -7.39 4.90 -14.53
C THR A 237 -7.13 5.93 -15.65
N LYS A 238 -6.97 5.48 -16.91
CA LYS A 238 -6.81 6.37 -18.06
C LYS A 238 -8.01 7.30 -18.22
N GLU A 239 -9.22 6.76 -18.06
CA GLU A 239 -10.49 7.48 -18.19
C GLU A 239 -10.88 8.30 -16.95
N ARG A 240 -10.00 8.43 -15.94
CA ARG A 240 -10.32 9.12 -14.68
C ARG A 240 -10.88 10.51 -14.83
N LYS A 241 -10.43 11.29 -15.82
CA LYS A 241 -10.96 12.65 -16.03
C LYS A 241 -12.43 12.61 -16.46
N ALA A 242 -12.79 11.70 -17.36
CA ALA A 242 -14.16 11.54 -17.84
C ALA A 242 -15.08 11.00 -16.72
N VAL A 243 -14.63 9.95 -16.03
CA VAL A 243 -15.36 9.32 -14.91
C VAL A 243 -15.60 10.32 -13.77
N ILE A 244 -14.55 11.02 -13.34
CA ILE A 244 -14.66 12.01 -12.26
C ILE A 244 -15.54 13.19 -12.67
N SER A 245 -15.43 13.69 -13.89
CA SER A 245 -16.32 14.76 -14.40
C SER A 245 -17.79 14.34 -14.34
N ARG A 246 -18.10 13.10 -14.74
CA ARG A 246 -19.46 12.54 -14.64
C ARG A 246 -19.91 12.41 -13.19
N PHE A 247 -19.05 11.96 -12.27
CA PHE A 247 -19.40 11.86 -10.85
C PHE A 247 -19.55 13.21 -10.14
N VAL A 248 -18.84 14.25 -10.60
CA VAL A 248 -19.09 15.62 -10.16
C VAL A 248 -20.48 16.08 -10.61
N ALA A 249 -20.85 15.86 -11.87
CA ALA A 249 -22.19 16.19 -12.38
C ALA A 249 -23.31 15.42 -11.65
N GLN A 250 -23.02 14.21 -11.16
CA GLN A 250 -23.94 13.39 -10.35
C GLN A 250 -23.94 13.74 -8.86
N GLY A 251 -23.10 14.67 -8.39
CA GLY A 251 -22.97 15.01 -6.96
C GLY A 251 -22.30 13.94 -6.09
N LYS A 252 -21.67 12.92 -6.69
CA LYS A 252 -20.95 11.85 -5.97
C LYS A 252 -19.52 12.24 -5.59
N VAL A 253 -18.94 13.21 -6.31
CA VAL A 253 -17.59 13.73 -6.13
C VAL A 253 -17.66 15.25 -6.07
N VAL A 254 -16.89 15.84 -5.16
CA VAL A 254 -16.75 17.29 -5.03
C VAL A 254 -15.40 17.71 -5.58
N LYS A 255 -15.41 18.76 -6.41
CA LYS A 255 -14.21 19.45 -6.88
C LYS A 255 -13.95 20.63 -5.95
N ILE A 256 -12.74 20.73 -5.41
CA ILE A 256 -12.29 21.83 -4.57
C ILE A 256 -11.04 22.49 -5.16
N THR A 257 -10.79 23.73 -4.79
CA THR A 257 -9.56 24.46 -5.04
C THR A 257 -8.79 24.62 -3.74
N VAL A 258 -7.47 24.58 -3.82
CA VAL A 258 -6.59 24.82 -2.67
C VAL A 258 -5.84 26.12 -2.90
N THR A 259 -5.79 26.99 -1.90
CA THR A 259 -5.05 28.26 -1.96
C THR A 259 -3.59 27.99 -2.33
N ASP A 260 -3.03 28.84 -3.20
CA ASP A 260 -1.67 28.74 -3.73
C ASP A 260 -1.37 27.45 -4.53
N MET A 261 -2.41 26.73 -4.97
CA MET A 261 -2.28 25.58 -5.88
C MET A 261 -3.04 25.82 -7.19
N LYS A 262 -2.39 25.50 -8.32
CA LYS A 262 -3.02 25.58 -9.65
C LYS A 262 -4.02 24.46 -9.90
N GLU A 263 -3.75 23.29 -9.32
CA GLU A 263 -4.53 22.08 -9.57
C GLU A 263 -5.70 21.99 -8.60
N ALA A 264 -6.87 21.66 -9.14
CA ALA A 264 -8.02 21.32 -8.32
C ALA A 264 -7.85 19.92 -7.71
N LEU A 265 -8.41 19.74 -6.51
CA LEU A 265 -8.51 18.44 -5.87
C LEU A 265 -9.93 17.90 -5.95
N TYR A 266 -10.05 16.58 -5.86
CA TYR A 266 -11.30 15.86 -5.97
C TYR A 266 -11.39 14.87 -4.82
N LEU A 267 -12.60 14.68 -4.31
CA LEU A 267 -12.88 13.79 -3.20
C LEU A 267 -14.33 13.32 -3.28
N THR A 268 -14.62 12.12 -2.79
CA THR A 268 -16.00 11.63 -2.72
C THR A 268 -16.83 12.53 -1.80
N ILE A 269 -18.16 12.54 -1.99
CA ILE A 269 -19.05 13.34 -1.15
C ILE A 269 -18.88 13.02 0.35
N ASP A 270 -18.69 11.75 0.71
CA ASP A 270 -18.45 11.34 2.10
C ASP A 270 -17.11 11.87 2.64
N ASN A 271 -16.07 11.88 1.80
CA ASN A 271 -14.77 12.44 2.18
C ASN A 271 -14.84 13.97 2.30
N TYR A 272 -15.71 14.63 1.53
CA TYR A 272 -15.92 16.08 1.63
C TYR A 272 -16.59 16.45 2.94
N GLN A 273 -17.60 15.70 3.36
CA GLN A 273 -18.21 15.92 4.68
C GLN A 273 -17.21 15.71 5.81
N ARG A 274 -16.32 14.72 5.71
CA ARG A 274 -15.24 14.53 6.68
C ARG A 274 -14.23 15.68 6.67
N LEU A 275 -13.82 16.18 5.51
CA LEU A 275 -12.96 17.36 5.39
C LEU A 275 -13.56 18.56 6.13
N LEU A 276 -14.84 18.87 5.89
CA LEU A 276 -15.52 19.97 6.56
C LEU A 276 -15.56 19.79 8.08
N ALA A 277 -15.72 18.55 8.56
CA ALA A 277 -15.80 18.26 9.98
C ALA A 277 -14.45 18.45 10.72
N VAL A 278 -13.32 18.22 10.04
CA VAL A 278 -12.01 18.14 10.72
C VAL A 278 -11.03 19.25 10.34
N LYS A 279 -11.29 20.08 9.32
CA LYS A 279 -10.35 21.11 8.85
C LYS A 279 -9.91 22.10 9.94
N ASP A 280 -10.82 22.40 10.87
CA ASP A 280 -10.58 23.34 11.98
C ASP A 280 -10.12 22.63 13.27
N MET A 281 -10.03 21.30 13.25
CA MET A 281 -9.56 20.53 14.40
C MET A 281 -8.02 20.60 14.50
N PRO A 282 -7.47 20.96 15.66
CA PRO A 282 -6.03 20.90 15.86
C PRO A 282 -5.56 19.44 15.89
N ILE A 283 -4.37 19.18 15.33
CA ILE A 283 -3.74 17.86 15.41
C ILE A 283 -2.77 17.85 16.59
N ASN A 284 -2.72 16.71 17.28
CA ASN A 284 -1.77 16.46 18.35
C ASN A 284 -0.31 16.62 17.86
N THR A 285 0.47 17.45 18.55
CA THR A 285 1.90 17.71 18.29
C THR A 285 2.82 17.18 19.39
N GLU A 286 2.35 16.26 20.22
CA GLU A 286 3.12 15.67 21.32
C GLU A 286 3.76 14.33 20.94
N ARG A 287 3.51 13.84 19.72
CA ARG A 287 4.03 12.56 19.23
C ARG A 287 4.40 12.66 17.76
N VAL A 288 5.39 11.87 17.38
CA VAL A 288 5.74 11.66 15.96
C VAL A 288 5.23 10.31 15.45
N ARG A 289 5.12 10.18 14.13
CA ARG A 289 4.88 8.91 13.44
C ARG A 289 5.88 8.68 12.32
N PHE A 290 6.31 7.43 12.16
CA PHE A 290 7.14 7.02 11.03
C PHE A 290 6.25 6.56 9.88
N ILE A 291 6.43 7.17 8.71
CA ILE A 291 5.61 6.87 7.54
C ILE A 291 6.34 5.86 6.65
N ALA A 292 5.65 4.81 6.22
CA ALA A 292 6.24 3.81 5.34
C ALA A 292 6.47 4.39 3.93
N PRO A 293 7.53 3.96 3.18
CA PRO A 293 7.86 4.54 1.87
C PRO A 293 6.78 4.41 0.80
N LEU A 294 5.87 3.45 0.98
CA LEU A 294 4.75 3.16 0.09
C LEU A 294 3.41 3.21 0.86
N ASP A 295 3.35 4.03 1.91
CA ASP A 295 2.11 4.45 2.57
C ASP A 295 1.22 5.25 1.62
N ASN A 296 -0.10 5.08 1.72
CA ASN A 296 -1.09 5.75 0.89
C ASN A 296 -0.95 7.28 0.92
N ILE A 297 -0.54 7.85 2.06
CA ILE A 297 -0.33 9.30 2.20
C ILE A 297 0.87 9.81 1.37
N ILE A 298 1.84 8.95 1.04
CA ILE A 298 3.04 9.33 0.28
C ILE A 298 3.23 8.63 -1.06
N TRP A 299 2.23 7.87 -1.54
CA TRP A 299 2.29 7.21 -2.85
C TRP A 299 2.77 8.16 -3.94
N ASP A 300 2.15 9.34 -4.05
CA ASP A 300 2.53 10.35 -5.04
C ASP A 300 3.40 11.45 -4.43
N ARG A 301 4.71 11.32 -4.63
CA ARG A 301 5.72 12.28 -4.18
C ARG A 301 5.51 13.69 -4.70
N LYS A 302 4.92 13.86 -5.89
CA LYS A 302 4.60 15.21 -6.41
C LYS A 302 3.44 15.82 -5.64
N PHE A 303 2.44 15.01 -5.29
CA PHE A 303 1.32 15.45 -4.47
C PHE A 303 1.78 15.76 -3.04
N VAL A 304 2.64 14.92 -2.47
CA VAL A 304 3.27 15.17 -1.16
C VAL A 304 4.05 16.48 -1.19
N LYS A 305 4.91 16.70 -2.19
CA LYS A 305 5.64 17.96 -2.33
C LYS A 305 4.70 19.16 -2.41
N GLU A 306 3.60 19.05 -3.14
CA GLU A 306 2.65 20.16 -3.29
C GLU A 306 1.89 20.47 -1.99
N ILE A 307 1.45 19.44 -1.25
CA ILE A 307 0.59 19.58 -0.07
C ILE A 307 1.38 19.77 1.22
N PHE A 308 2.45 19.00 1.40
CA PHE A 308 3.28 18.97 2.61
C PHE A 308 4.56 19.81 2.50
N ASP A 309 4.82 20.39 1.33
CA ASP A 309 6.07 21.12 1.04
C ASP A 309 7.32 20.25 1.34
N PHE A 310 7.19 18.94 1.14
CA PHE A 310 8.19 17.91 1.47
C PHE A 310 8.59 17.10 0.24
N GLU A 311 9.84 17.22 -0.19
CA GLU A 311 10.36 16.47 -1.35
C GLU A 311 10.90 15.11 -0.93
N TYR A 312 10.07 14.07 -1.09
CA TYR A 312 10.46 12.69 -0.79
C TYR A 312 11.04 11.96 -2.00
N ILE A 313 12.17 11.28 -1.81
CA ILE A 313 12.81 10.45 -2.85
C ILE A 313 13.09 9.06 -2.26
N TRP A 314 12.60 8.02 -2.91
CA TRP A 314 12.92 6.63 -2.58
C TRP A 314 14.15 6.21 -3.38
N GLU A 315 15.27 6.03 -2.67
CA GLU A 315 16.59 5.86 -3.28
C GLU A 315 17.08 4.40 -3.26
N VAL A 316 16.19 3.44 -3.00
CA VAL A 316 16.50 2.00 -2.97
C VAL A 316 17.11 1.50 -4.28
N TYR A 317 16.77 2.11 -5.41
CA TYR A 317 17.29 1.74 -6.73
C TYR A 317 18.53 2.55 -7.14
N LYS A 318 18.91 3.58 -6.36
CA LYS A 318 20.11 4.36 -6.65
C LYS A 318 21.35 3.64 -6.10
N PRO A 319 22.46 3.59 -6.88
CA PRO A 319 23.77 3.25 -6.35
C PRO A 319 24.10 4.13 -5.14
N GLU A 320 24.78 3.56 -4.13
CA GLU A 320 25.05 4.23 -2.85
C GLU A 320 25.65 5.63 -3.01
N LYS A 321 26.66 5.79 -3.88
CA LYS A 321 27.32 7.07 -4.16
C LYS A 321 26.42 8.15 -4.78
N LEU A 322 25.23 7.78 -5.29
CA LEU A 322 24.26 8.70 -5.90
C LEU A 322 23.05 8.98 -4.98
N ARG A 323 23.05 8.44 -3.76
CA ARG A 323 21.98 8.68 -2.79
C ARG A 323 22.19 10.04 -2.13
N GLN A 324 21.11 10.81 -2.03
CA GLN A 324 21.10 12.07 -1.31
C GLN A 324 20.90 11.87 0.20
N TYR A 325 20.10 10.85 0.57
CA TYR A 325 19.76 10.53 1.94
C TYR A 325 20.31 9.14 2.31
N GLY A 326 19.56 8.08 2.03
CA GLY A 326 19.88 6.73 2.47
C GLY A 326 19.15 5.68 1.64
N TYR A 327 19.41 4.40 1.92
CA TYR A 327 18.83 3.30 1.13
C TYR A 327 17.30 3.24 1.25
N TYR A 328 16.78 3.17 2.47
CA TYR A 328 15.34 2.97 2.76
C TYR A 328 14.85 3.99 3.80
N VAL A 329 14.76 5.27 3.43
CA VAL A 329 14.45 6.33 4.40
C VAL A 329 12.95 6.44 4.70
N LEU A 330 12.60 6.64 5.97
CA LEU A 330 11.24 6.82 6.46
C LEU A 330 10.99 8.30 6.81
N PRO A 331 9.94 8.95 6.28
CA PRO A 331 9.52 10.28 6.75
C PRO A 331 9.04 10.26 8.19
N ILE A 332 9.24 11.38 8.90
CA ILE A 332 8.76 11.62 10.26
C ILE A 332 7.67 12.67 10.20
N LEU A 333 6.46 12.29 10.60
CA LEU A 333 5.30 13.16 10.73
C LEU A 333 5.23 13.72 12.17
N LEU A 334 5.00 15.02 12.30
CA LEU A 334 4.65 15.71 13.55
C LEU A 334 3.48 16.65 13.29
N GLY A 335 2.35 16.44 13.97
CA GLY A 335 1.12 17.17 13.69
C GLY A 335 0.68 16.98 12.24
N ASP A 336 0.53 18.09 11.50
CA ASP A 336 0.18 18.08 10.08
C ASP A 336 1.40 18.18 9.13
N LYS A 337 2.64 18.06 9.63
CA LYS A 337 3.87 18.31 8.86
C LYS A 337 4.82 17.11 8.81
N LEU A 338 5.45 16.92 7.65
CA LEU A 338 6.60 16.02 7.51
C LEU A 338 7.86 16.80 7.85
N ILE A 339 8.42 16.57 9.04
CA ILE A 339 9.46 17.43 9.63
C ILE A 339 10.88 16.92 9.38
N ALA A 340 11.02 15.64 9.05
CA ALA A 340 12.29 15.00 8.86
C ALA A 340 12.13 13.69 8.08
N ARG A 341 13.26 13.06 7.81
CA ARG A 341 13.37 11.67 7.35
C ARG A 341 14.57 11.02 8.01
N PHE A 342 14.54 9.72 8.20
CA PHE A 342 15.66 8.99 8.79
C PHE A 342 15.97 7.70 8.05
N GLU A 343 17.23 7.28 8.10
CA GLU A 343 17.67 5.97 7.62
C GLU A 343 17.56 4.99 8.80
N PRO A 344 16.59 4.06 8.77
CA PRO A 344 16.53 2.99 9.73
C PRO A 344 17.68 2.03 9.50
N ASP A 345 18.22 1.53 10.61
CA ASP A 345 19.07 0.35 10.64
C ASP A 345 18.54 -0.60 11.70
N ARG A 346 18.94 -1.87 11.63
CA ARG A 346 18.77 -2.80 12.73
C ARG A 346 20.11 -3.34 13.15
N ASP A 347 20.38 -3.25 14.44
CA ASP A 347 21.51 -3.95 15.00
C ASP A 347 21.29 -5.46 14.87
N LYS A 348 22.23 -6.16 14.22
CA LYS A 348 22.18 -7.63 14.05
C LYS A 348 22.67 -8.39 15.29
N THR A 349 22.98 -7.70 16.40
CA THR A 349 23.28 -8.32 17.69
C THR A 349 22.01 -8.90 18.34
N ARG A 350 22.17 -9.56 19.50
CA ARG A 350 21.10 -10.25 20.25
C ARG A 350 19.89 -9.38 20.65
N GLN A 351 19.99 -8.05 20.60
CA GLN A 351 18.90 -7.16 21.00
C GLN A 351 17.94 -6.81 19.84
N ASP A 352 18.35 -6.97 18.57
CA ASP A 352 17.58 -6.67 17.35
C ASP A 352 16.68 -5.42 17.45
N THR A 353 17.29 -4.27 17.74
CA THR A 353 16.58 -3.01 17.87
C THR A 353 16.72 -2.17 16.59
N LEU A 354 15.63 -1.52 16.18
CA LEU A 354 15.62 -0.36 15.30
C LEU A 354 16.53 0.71 15.89
N GLN A 355 17.47 1.14 15.07
CA GLN A 355 18.35 2.26 15.31
C GLN A 355 18.21 3.29 14.20
N ILE A 356 18.46 4.55 14.53
CA ILE A 356 18.53 5.61 13.53
C ILE A 356 19.99 5.78 13.14
N LYS A 357 20.34 5.36 11.93
CA LYS A 357 21.70 5.54 11.40
C LYS A 357 21.97 7.01 11.09
N LYS A 358 20.98 7.71 10.54
CA LYS A 358 21.05 9.15 10.26
C LYS A 358 19.66 9.74 10.15
N ILE A 359 19.53 11.01 10.54
CA ILE A 359 18.32 11.81 10.41
C ILE A 359 18.62 13.09 9.62
N TRP A 360 17.67 13.52 8.80
CA TRP A 360 17.71 14.77 8.06
C TRP A 360 16.42 15.54 8.37
N PHE A 361 16.53 16.64 9.09
CA PHE A 361 15.41 17.54 9.38
C PHE A 361 15.21 18.54 8.24
N GLU A 362 13.96 18.93 8.01
CA GLU A 362 13.61 19.93 6.98
C GLU A 362 13.89 21.38 7.47
N SER A 363 14.05 21.59 8.78
CA SER A 363 14.46 22.85 9.40
C SER A 363 15.28 22.59 10.67
N GLU A 364 16.16 23.52 11.03
CA GLU A 364 16.88 23.53 12.31
C GLU A 364 15.91 23.69 13.50
N ASP A 365 14.75 24.31 13.30
CA ASP A 365 13.72 24.48 14.34
C ASP A 365 13.16 23.16 14.87
N TYR A 366 13.31 22.07 14.11
CA TYR A 366 12.88 20.73 14.53
C TYR A 366 13.95 19.97 15.30
N GLN A 367 15.17 20.51 15.42
CA GLN A 367 16.29 19.88 16.11
C GLN A 367 16.29 20.24 17.61
N THR A 368 15.19 19.95 18.30
CA THR A 368 15.05 20.24 19.73
C THR A 368 15.12 18.96 20.57
N PRO A 369 15.48 19.07 21.87
CA PRO A 369 15.46 17.94 22.80
C PRO A 369 14.08 17.25 22.89
N GLU A 370 13.00 18.01 22.79
CA GLU A 370 11.63 17.49 22.87
C GLU A 370 11.29 16.62 21.66
N ILE A 371 11.60 17.08 20.44
CA ILE A 371 11.38 16.30 19.23
C ILE A 371 12.29 15.07 19.20
N ALA A 372 13.54 15.20 19.64
CA ALA A 372 14.44 14.06 19.79
C ALA A 372 13.89 13.00 20.75
N ALA A 373 13.29 13.42 21.88
CA ALA A 373 12.63 12.52 22.83
C ALA A 373 11.38 11.84 22.22
N MET A 374 10.57 12.57 21.44
CA MET A 374 9.43 11.98 20.73
C MET A 374 9.87 10.93 19.70
N ILE A 375 10.93 11.21 18.95
CA ILE A 375 11.50 10.27 17.98
C ILE A 375 12.04 9.02 18.71
N ALA A 376 12.75 9.20 19.82
CA ALA A 376 13.26 8.08 20.61
C ALA A 376 12.11 7.21 21.17
N ALA A 377 11.03 7.83 21.66
CA ALA A 377 9.84 7.11 22.12
C ALA A 377 9.19 6.30 21.00
N GLU A 378 9.08 6.87 19.79
CA GLU A 378 8.51 6.17 18.64
C GLU A 378 9.42 5.02 18.15
N VAL A 379 10.75 5.17 18.22
CA VAL A 379 11.70 4.07 17.98
C VAL A 379 11.44 2.92 18.95
N GLN A 380 11.28 3.20 20.24
CA GLN A 380 10.99 2.15 21.24
C GLN A 380 9.66 1.46 20.95
N ARG A 381 8.64 2.20 20.53
CA ARG A 381 7.36 1.63 20.13
C ARG A 381 7.52 0.65 18.96
N TYR A 382 8.26 1.03 17.92
CA TYR A 382 8.55 0.14 16.78
C TYR A 382 9.35 -1.10 17.19
N ASN A 383 10.26 -1.00 18.16
CA ASN A 383 10.97 -2.15 18.72
C ASN A 383 10.03 -3.14 19.42
N CYS A 384 9.00 -2.65 20.10
CA CYS A 384 8.00 -3.50 20.74
C CYS A 384 7.05 -4.16 19.73
N LEU A 385 6.59 -3.41 18.71
CA LEU A 385 5.57 -3.89 17.78
C LEU A 385 6.13 -4.77 16.66
N LEU A 386 7.35 -4.50 16.22
CA LEU A 386 7.98 -5.17 15.09
C LEU A 386 9.27 -5.88 15.54
N PRO A 387 9.23 -6.82 16.50
CA PRO A 387 10.40 -7.61 16.84
C PRO A 387 10.73 -8.52 15.67
N ARG A 388 12.02 -8.72 15.37
CA ARG A 388 12.42 -9.79 14.45
C ARG A 388 12.46 -11.10 15.21
N LYS A 389 11.66 -12.07 14.74
CA LYS A 389 11.70 -13.45 15.24
C LYS A 389 12.98 -14.14 14.79
#